data_AF-A0A060CLG0-F1
#
_entry.id   AF-A0A060CLG0-F1
#
_cell.length_a   1.000
_cell.length_b   1.000
_cell.length_c   1.000
_cell.angle_alpha   90.00
_cell.angle_beta   90.00
_cell.angle_gamma   90.00
#
_symmetry.space_group_name_H-M   'P 1'
#
loop_
_entity.id
_entity.type
_entity.pdbx_description
1 polymer ?
#
loop_
_entity_poly.entity_id
_entity_poly.type
_entity_poly.pdbx_seq_one_letter_code
_entity_poly.pdbx_strand_id
1 'polypeptide(L)' 'MKIWYFHPYGSAPGRGKYLRPYYLGKKWIALGHDVTCFVGRNHHLLDQPEPLPQKECVSGVPFVSL' A
#
# COMPACT_ATOMS: atom_id res chain seq x y z
N MET A 1 7.10 -13.96 9.43
CA MET A 1 6.96 -14.53 8.06
C MET A 1 7.01 -13.40 7.04
N LYS A 2 7.30 -13.70 5.77
CA LYS A 2 7.21 -12.72 4.67
C LYS A 2 5.81 -12.74 4.05
N ILE A 3 5.16 -11.59 3.95
CA ILE A 3 3.79 -11.45 3.44
C ILE A 3 3.80 -10.40 2.34
N TRP A 4 3.37 -10.79 1.13
CA TRP A 4 3.15 -9.86 0.04
C TRP A 4 1.65 -9.70 -0.20
N TYR A 5 1.18 -8.45 -0.20
CA TYR A 5 -0.22 -8.13 -0.39
C TYR A 5 -0.42 -7.41 -1.72
N PHE A 6 -1.09 -8.04 -2.68
CA PHE A 6 -1.35 -7.47 -4.00
C PHE A 6 -2.76 -6.88 -4.06
N HIS A 7 -2.89 -5.64 -4.52
CA HIS A 7 -4.20 -5.01 -4.70
C HIS A 7 -4.18 -4.00 -5.86
N PRO A 8 -5.00 -4.18 -6.91
CA PRO A 8 -4.89 -3.38 -8.14
C PRO A 8 -5.11 -1.88 -7.90
N TYR A 9 -5.99 -1.53 -6.95
CA TYR A 9 -6.35 -0.14 -6.64
C TYR A 9 -6.09 0.24 -5.18
N GLY A 10 -5.18 -0.48 -4.53
CA GLY A 10 -4.92 -0.31 -3.11
C GLY A 10 -4.16 0.98 -2.85
N SER A 11 -4.46 1.66 -1.75
CA SER A 11 -3.70 2.85 -1.36
C SER A 11 -3.54 2.93 0.16
N ALA A 12 -2.86 4.00 0.59
CA ALA A 12 -2.72 4.38 1.99
C ALA A 12 -3.43 5.72 2.25
N PRO A 13 -3.66 6.09 3.52
CA PRO A 13 -4.30 7.37 3.85
C PRO A 13 -3.61 8.55 3.18
N GLY A 14 -4.40 9.40 2.51
CA GLY A 14 -3.91 10.57 1.76
C GLY A 14 -3.33 10.27 0.37
N ARG A 15 -3.42 9.02 -0.10
CA ARG A 15 -2.96 8.60 -1.44
C ARG A 15 -4.08 8.15 -2.36
N GLY A 16 -5.20 7.67 -1.82
CA GLY A 16 -6.32 7.14 -2.59
C GLY A 16 -7.28 6.32 -1.74
N LYS A 17 -8.15 5.56 -2.42
CA LYS A 17 -9.16 4.70 -1.78
C LYS A 17 -8.64 3.28 -1.51
N TYR A 18 -9.52 2.43 -0.98
CA TYR A 18 -9.22 1.02 -0.67
C TYR A 18 -8.01 0.82 0.25
N LEU A 19 -8.13 1.32 1.48
CA LEU A 19 -7.09 1.29 2.52
C LEU A 19 -6.84 -0.10 3.14
N ARG A 20 -7.42 -1.16 2.58
CA ARG A 20 -7.29 -2.52 3.11
C ARG A 20 -5.83 -3.00 3.15
N PRO A 21 -4.99 -2.80 2.10
CA PRO A 21 -3.58 -3.19 2.16
C PRO A 21 -2.85 -2.46 3.29
N TYR A 22 -3.12 -1.17 3.48
CA TYR A 22 -2.54 -0.37 4.57
C TYR A 22 -2.89 -0.94 5.94
N TYR A 23 -4.18 -1.14 6.23
CA TYR A 23 -4.60 -1.58 7.57
C TYR A 23 -4.20 -3.01 7.88
N LEU A 24 -4.32 -3.92 6.90
CA LEU A 24 -3.84 -5.29 7.08
C LEU A 24 -2.33 -5.33 7.22
N GLY A 25 -1.59 -4.62 6.37
CA GLY A 25 -0.14 -4.55 6.44
C GLY A 25 0.34 -4.02 7.79
N LYS A 26 -0.28 -2.95 8.29
CA LYS A 26 0.01 -2.41 9.63
C LYS A 26 -0.22 -3.42 10.74
N LYS A 27 -1.30 -4.22 10.67
CA LYS A 27 -1.60 -5.26 11.67
C LYS A 27 -0.60 -6.42 11.60
N TRP A 28 -0.22 -6.86 10.42
CA TRP A 28 0.80 -7.90 10.24
C TRP A 28 2.17 -7.45 10.73
N ILE A 29 2.56 -6.21 10.43
CA ILE A 29 3.81 -5.64 10.92
C ILE A 29 3.82 -5.57 12.46
N ALA A 30 2.71 -5.15 13.08
CA ALA A 30 2.58 -5.11 14.54
C ALA A 30 2.72 -6.50 15.20
N LEU A 31 2.47 -7.58 14.46
CA LEU A 31 2.66 -8.97 14.89
C LEU A 31 4.07 -9.51 14.57
N GLY A 32 4.98 -8.67 14.06
CA GLY A 32 6.37 -9.05 13.75
C GLY A 32 6.57 -9.71 12.39
N HIS A 33 5.62 -9.56 11.46
CA HIS A 33 5.79 -10.04 10.08
C HIS A 33 6.48 -8.99 9.20
N ASP A 34 7.22 -9.46 8.20
CA ASP A 34 7.80 -8.64 7.13
C ASP A 34 6.77 -8.53 6.00
N VAL A 35 6.32 -7.32 5.69
CA VAL A 35 5.18 -7.08 4.81
C VAL A 35 5.51 -6.07 3.73
N THR A 36 5.12 -6.37 2.49
CA THR A 36 5.13 -5.41 1.38
C THR A 36 3.78 -5.39 0.67
N CYS A 37 3.21 -4.20 0.48
CA CYS A 37 1.99 -4.00 -0.29
C CYS A 37 2.33 -3.62 -1.74
N PHE A 38 1.89 -4.43 -2.70
CA PHE A 38 2.02 -4.17 -4.13
C PHE A 38 0.70 -3.61 -4.67
N VAL A 39 0.73 -2.43 -5.26
CA VAL A 39 -0.45 -1.73 -5.73
C VAL A 39 -0.28 -1.20 -7.15
N GLY A 40 -1.38 -0.92 -7.85
CA GLY A 40 -1.29 -0.26 -9.15
C GLY A 40 -0.78 1.18 -9.01
N ARG A 41 0.18 1.58 -9.84
CA ARG A 41 0.76 2.92 -9.82
C ARG A 41 -0.18 3.99 -10.39
N ASN A 42 -0.94 3.63 -11.42
CA ASN A 42 -1.88 4.49 -12.11
C ASN A 42 -3.29 3.91 -11.95
N HIS A 43 -4.13 4.54 -11.14
CA HIS A 43 -5.54 4.15 -11.04
C HIS A 43 -6.45 5.33 -10.70
N HIS A 44 -7.69 5.28 -11.17
CA HIS A 44 -8.68 6.36 -11.04
C HIS A 44 -9.15 6.67 -9.60
N LEU A 45 -8.67 5.89 -8.63
CA LEU A 45 -9.04 5.99 -7.21
C LEU A 45 -8.00 6.72 -6.35
N LEU A 46 -6.99 7.32 -6.98
CA LEU A 46 -6.00 8.15 -6.31
C LEU A 46 -6.65 9.45 -5.84
N ASP A 47 -6.16 9.99 -4.72
CA ASP A 47 -6.64 11.28 -4.22
C ASP A 47 -6.11 12.45 -5.08
N GLN A 48 -5.04 12.21 -5.85
CA GLN A 48 -4.41 13.15 -6.76
C GLN A 48 -4.22 12.49 -8.14
N PRO A 49 -4.19 13.25 -9.25
CA PRO A 49 -4.06 12.70 -10.60
C PRO A 49 -2.67 12.12 -10.86
N GLU A 50 -1.66 12.50 -10.08
CA GLU A 50 -0.30 11.99 -10.25
C GLU A 50 -0.19 10.51 -9.86
N PRO A 51 0.63 9.73 -10.58
CA PRO A 51 0.88 8.34 -10.24
C PRO A 51 1.56 8.22 -8.88
N LEU A 52 1.33 7.09 -8.19
CA LEU A 52 2.03 6.80 -6.93
C LEU A 52 3.56 6.72 -7.15
N PRO A 53 4.36 7.06 -6.12
CA PRO A 53 5.80 6.79 -6.13
C PRO A 53 6.05 5.28 -6.25
N GLN A 54 7.08 4.88 -7.02
CA GLN A 54 7.41 3.47 -7.25
C GLN A 54 7.63 2.69 -5.93
N LYS A 55 8.21 3.33 -4.92
CA LYS A 55 8.37 2.81 -3.57
C LYS A 55 8.05 3.91 -2.58
N GLU A 56 7.30 3.57 -1.55
CA GLU A 56 6.97 4.49 -0.47
C GLU A 56 6.78 3.70 0.84
N CYS A 57 7.06 4.32 1.99
CA CYS A 57 6.68 3.79 3.29
C CYS A 57 5.68 4.73 3.96
N VAL A 58 4.43 4.31 4.11
CA VAL A 58 3.37 5.15 4.67
C VAL A 58 3.06 4.69 6.10
N SER A 59 3.40 5.52 7.09
CA SER A 59 3.24 5.19 8.52
C SER A 59 3.82 3.82 8.92
N GLY A 60 4.98 3.46 8.35
CA GLY A 60 5.64 2.18 8.62
C GLY A 60 5.17 1.01 7.77
N VAL A 61 4.22 1.21 6.83
CA VAL A 61 3.79 0.16 5.89
C VAL A 61 4.49 0.34 4.53
N PRO A 62 5.29 -0.63 4.06
CA PRO A 62 5.97 -0.55 2.77
C PRO A 62 4.99 -0.77 1.61
N PHE A 63 5.02 0.15 0.64
CA PHE A 63 4.30 0.05 -0.62
C PHE A 63 5.28 0.01 -1.80
N VAL A 64 4.97 -0.83 -2.78
CA VAL A 64 5.59 -0.86 -4.10
C VAL A 64 4.46 -0.68 -5.12
N SER A 65 4.52 0.38 -5.90
CA SER A 65 3.55 0.61 -6.97
C SER A 65 4.10 0.07 -8.29
N LEU A 66 3.29 -0.72 -9.00
CA LEU A 66 3.60 -1.33 -10.29
C LEU A 66 2.96 -0.54 -11.45
#